data_AF-A0A5J4KSZ1-F1
#
_entry.id   AF-A0A5J4KSZ1-F1
#
_cell.length_a   1.000
_cell.length_b   1.000
_cell.length_c   1.000
_cell.angle_alpha   90.00
_cell.angle_beta   90.00
_cell.angle_gamma   90.00
#
_symmetry.space_group_name_H-M   'P 1'
#
loop_
_entity.id
_entity.type
_entity.pdbx_description
1 polymer ?
#
loop_
_entity_poly.entity_id
_entity_poly.type
_entity_poly.pdbx_seq_one_letter_code
_entity_poly.pdbx_strand_id
1 'polypeptide(L)'
;MLKKRTQVYFPMELYRKVEKKAKRESRSSAAIIREAVAQYLEKEEEKEIDWENDPIFKLVGIIKDGPTDLSVNHDYYLYGMKFLISNWLIPI
;
A
#
# COMPACT_ATOMS: atom_id res chain seq x y z
N MET A 1 20.77 19.34 -9.66
CA MET A 1 20.74 18.68 -8.34
C MET A 1 22.10 18.87 -7.67
N LEU A 2 22.16 19.56 -6.53
CA LEU A 2 23.39 19.73 -5.77
C LEU A 2 23.75 18.40 -5.09
N LYS A 3 25.02 17.99 -5.14
CA LYS A 3 25.51 16.76 -4.51
C LYS A 3 26.73 17.09 -3.66
N LYS A 4 26.76 16.58 -2.43
CA LYS A 4 27.91 16.71 -1.52
C LYS A 4 28.64 15.37 -1.44
N ARG A 5 29.97 15.38 -1.53
CA ARG A 5 30.79 14.18 -1.34
C ARG A 5 30.86 13.86 0.15
N THR A 6 30.52 12.63 0.51
CA THR A 6 30.57 12.13 1.89
C THR A 6 31.35 10.82 1.92
N GLN A 7 32.20 10.64 2.92
CA GLN A 7 32.89 9.39 3.21
C GLN A 7 32.32 8.82 4.50
N VAL A 8 31.90 7.55 4.46
CA VAL A 8 31.32 6.84 5.61
C VAL A 8 31.93 5.45 5.66
N TYR A 9 32.35 5.03 6.85
CA TYR A 9 32.88 3.68 7.07
C TYR A 9 31.73 2.68 7.20
N PHE A 10 31.81 1.59 6.45
CA PHE A 10 30.85 0.49 6.52
C PHE A 10 31.52 -0.73 7.14
N PRO A 11 30.86 -1.42 8.08
CA PRO A 11 31.27 -2.76 8.46
C PRO A 11 31.33 -3.66 7.23
N MET A 12 32.37 -4.49 7.12
CA MET A 12 32.60 -5.35 5.95
C MET A 12 31.36 -6.20 5.62
N GLU A 13 30.73 -6.78 6.64
CA GLU A 13 29.52 -7.61 6.47
C GLU A 13 28.33 -6.82 5.89
N LEU A 14 28.17 -5.55 6.30
CA LEU A 14 27.12 -4.69 5.75
C LEU A 14 27.41 -4.34 4.29
N TYR A 15 28.65 -4.01 3.97
CA TYR A 15 29.07 -3.71 2.61
C TYR A 15 28.81 -4.90 1.66
N ARG A 16 29.14 -6.12 2.09
CA ARG A 16 28.87 -7.35 1.32
C ARG A 16 27.38 -7.56 1.05
N LYS A 17 26.51 -7.25 2.02
CA LYS A 17 25.05 -7.31 1.84
C LYS A 17 24.56 -6.31 0.79
N VAL A 18 25.08 -5.08 0.83
CA VAL A 18 24.76 -4.04 -0.17
C VAL A 18 25.22 -4.48 -1.55
N GLU A 19 26.44 -5.00 -1.68
CA GLU A 19 26.98 -5.47 -2.96
C GLU A 19 26.16 -6.62 -3.54
N LYS A 20 25.75 -7.59 -2.70
CA LYS A 20 24.89 -8.70 -3.13
C LYS A 20 23.53 -8.20 -3.64
N LYS A 21 22.94 -7.22 -2.96
CA LYS A 21 21.67 -6.58 -3.37
C LYS A 21 21.83 -5.84 -4.70
N ALA A 22 22.89 -5.04 -4.82
CA ALA A 22 23.24 -4.29 -6.02
C ALA A 22 23.41 -5.22 -7.24
N LYS A 23 24.12 -6.34 -7.09
CA LYS A 23 24.29 -7.36 -8.14
C LYS A 23 22.95 -7.97 -8.55
N ARG A 24 22.12 -8.37 -7.58
CA ARG A 24 20.81 -8.98 -7.85
C ARG A 24 19.87 -8.04 -8.60
N GLU A 25 19.96 -6.73 -8.34
CA GLU A 25 19.08 -5.72 -8.94
C GLU A 25 19.71 -5.02 -10.16
N SER A 26 20.92 -5.44 -10.60
CA SER A 26 21.66 -4.81 -11.69
C SER A 26 21.84 -3.29 -11.50
N ARG A 27 22.05 -2.84 -10.25
CA ARG A 27 22.21 -1.44 -9.86
C ARG A 27 23.55 -1.23 -9.18
N SER A 28 24.00 0.03 -9.10
CA SER A 28 25.22 0.36 -8.35
C SER A 28 24.98 0.34 -6.83
N SER A 29 25.98 -0.06 -6.05
CA SER A 29 25.92 0.00 -4.58
C SER A 29 25.55 1.40 -4.07
N ALA A 30 26.05 2.45 -4.74
CA ALA A 30 25.73 3.82 -4.40
C ALA A 30 24.24 4.17 -4.63
N ALA A 31 23.58 3.57 -5.63
CA ALA A 31 22.14 3.75 -5.83
C ALA A 31 21.35 3.08 -4.71
N ILE A 32 21.71 1.84 -4.35
CA ILE A 32 21.09 1.11 -3.22
C ILE A 32 21.25 1.88 -1.91
N ILE A 33 22.45 2.43 -1.64
CA ILE A 33 22.71 3.21 -0.42
C ILE A 33 21.87 4.48 -0.40
N ARG A 34 21.84 5.25 -1.49
CA ARG A 34 21.05 6.49 -1.54
C ARG A 34 19.56 6.24 -1.33
N GLU A 35 19.01 5.21 -1.97
CA GLU A 35 17.60 4.84 -1.81
C GLU A 35 17.30 4.37 -0.38
N ALA A 36 18.16 3.53 0.20
CA ALA A 36 17.98 3.06 1.57
C ALA A 36 18.02 4.21 2.59
N VAL A 37 18.92 5.18 2.41
CA VAL A 37 18.99 6.36 3.27
C VAL A 37 17.76 7.25 3.08
N ALA A 38 17.31 7.48 1.84
CA ALA A 38 16.09 8.25 1.58
C ALA A 38 14.87 7.62 2.27
N GLN A 39 14.64 6.32 2.08
CA GLN A 39 13.53 5.59 2.71
C GLN A 39 13.64 5.57 4.24
N TYR A 40 14.85 5.51 4.79
CA TYR A 40 15.05 5.55 6.23
C TYR A 40 14.63 6.90 6.81
N LEU A 41 15.01 8.00 6.15
CA LEU A 41 14.67 9.35 6.58
C LEU A 41 13.19 9.67 6.36
N GLU A 42 12.60 9.26 5.24
CA GLU A 42 11.15 9.39 4.98
C GLU A 42 10.32 8.67 6.06
N LYS A 43 10.74 7.48 6.49
CA LYS A 43 10.07 6.76 7.58
C LYS A 43 10.22 7.41 8.95
N GLU A 44 11.27 8.19 9.18
CA GLU A 44 11.40 9.01 10.38
C GLU A 44 10.47 10.23 10.32
N GLU A 45 10.30 10.82 9.13
CA GLU A 45 9.38 11.94 8.89
C GLU A 45 7.90 11.51 8.92
N GLU A 46 7.56 10.28 8.49
CA GLU A 46 6.20 9.71 8.58
C GLU A 46 5.74 9.40 10.02
N LYS A 47 6.57 9.64 11.05
CA LYS A 47 6.16 9.54 12.46
C LYS A 47 5.36 10.77 12.91
N GLU A 48 4.20 10.95 12.31
CA GLU A 48 3.01 11.61 12.84
C GLU A 48 1.93 11.45 11.76
N ILE A 49 1.45 10.21 11.57
CA ILE A 49 0.23 10.01 10.78
C ILE A 49 -0.89 10.68 11.58
N ASP A 50 -1.31 11.84 11.10
CA ASP A 50 -2.43 12.59 11.64
C ASP A 50 -3.74 11.87 11.27
N TRP A 51 -4.05 10.85 12.05
CA TRP A 51 -5.30 10.09 11.92
C TRP A 51 -6.54 10.98 12.11
N GLU A 52 -6.42 12.10 12.83
CA GLU A 52 -7.52 13.05 13.01
C GLU A 52 -7.84 13.80 11.72
N ASN A 53 -6.84 14.01 10.84
CA ASN A 53 -7.02 14.71 9.57
C ASN A 53 -7.02 13.83 8.31
N ASP A 54 -6.80 12.53 8.42
CA ASP A 54 -6.82 11.60 7.28
C ASP A 54 -8.23 11.56 6.62
N PRO A 55 -8.37 11.96 5.33
CA PRO A 55 -9.66 11.98 4.64
C PRO A 55 -10.30 10.59 4.47
N ILE A 56 -9.51 9.52 4.41
CA ILE A 56 -9.99 8.13 4.32
C ILE A 56 -10.48 7.67 5.69
N PHE A 57 -9.80 8.03 6.77
CA PHE A 57 -10.22 7.74 8.13
C PHE A 57 -11.52 8.46 8.48
N LYS A 58 -11.69 9.71 8.02
CA LYS A 58 -12.96 10.46 8.11
C LYS A 58 -14.10 9.83 7.30
N LEU A 59 -13.80 8.92 6.36
CA LEU A 59 -14.80 8.20 5.56
C LEU A 59 -15.49 7.08 6.36
N VAL A 60 -14.87 6.60 7.44
CA VAL A 60 -15.41 5.53 8.28
C VAL A 60 -16.72 6.00 8.91
N GLY A 61 -17.82 5.29 8.62
CA GLY A 61 -19.15 5.59 9.15
C GLY A 61 -19.94 6.66 8.40
N ILE A 62 -19.52 7.06 7.19
CA ILE A 62 -20.32 7.94 6.31
C ILE A 62 -21.59 7.24 5.83
N ILE A 63 -21.50 5.96 5.49
CA ILE A 63 -22.66 5.14 5.14
C ILE A 63 -23.23 4.58 6.45
N LYS A 64 -24.28 5.23 6.95
CA LYS A 64 -24.96 4.86 8.20
C LYS A 64 -26.15 3.92 7.98
N ASP A 65 -26.61 3.82 6.74
CA ASP A 65 -27.79 3.07 6.36
C ASP A 65 -27.40 1.93 5.42
N GLY A 66 -27.84 0.71 5.76
CA GLY A 66 -27.61 -0.48 4.96
C GLY A 66 -27.67 -1.75 5.79
N PRO A 67 -27.75 -2.92 5.14
CA PRO A 67 -27.65 -4.20 5.82
C PRO A 67 -26.36 -4.31 6.64
N THR A 68 -26.47 -4.71 7.91
CA THR A 68 -25.34 -4.82 8.83
C THR A 68 -24.37 -5.96 8.47
N ASP A 69 -24.78 -6.84 7.56
CA ASP A 69 -24.05 -8.02 7.12
C ASP A 69 -23.48 -7.88 5.70
N LEU A 70 -23.48 -6.66 5.13
CA LEU A 70 -23.04 -6.42 3.75
C LEU A 70 -21.62 -6.91 3.47
N SER A 71 -20.71 -6.79 4.44
CA SER A 71 -19.32 -7.25 4.31
C SER A 71 -19.21 -8.77 4.24
N VAL A 72 -20.05 -9.48 5.00
CA VAL A 72 -20.05 -10.94 5.12
C VAL A 72 -20.80 -11.60 3.96
N ASN A 73 -21.96 -11.03 3.61
CA ASN A 73 -22.87 -11.58 2.61
C ASN A 73 -22.87 -10.80 1.29
N HIS A 74 -21.75 -10.16 0.95
CA HIS A 74 -21.65 -9.33 -0.26
C HIS A 74 -22.07 -10.10 -1.53
N ASP A 75 -21.75 -11.40 -1.63
CA ASP A 75 -22.16 -12.23 -2.77
C ASP A 75 -23.68 -12.34 -2.93
N TYR A 76 -24.42 -12.45 -1.82
CA TYR A 76 -25.88 -12.45 -1.86
C TYR A 76 -26.43 -11.13 -2.41
N TYR A 77 -25.86 -9.99 -1.99
CA TYR A 77 -26.29 -8.68 -2.46
C TYR A 77 -25.86 -8.38 -3.90
N LEU A 78 -24.67 -8.83 -4.32
CA LEU A 78 -24.14 -8.60 -5.66
C LEU A 78 -24.76 -9.54 -6.70
N TYR A 79 -25.09 -10.79 -6.32
CA TYR A 79 -25.53 -11.82 -7.26
C TYR A 79 -26.95 -12.34 -7.04
N GLY A 80 -27.53 -12.18 -5.85
CA GLY A 80 -28.86 -12.71 -5.51
C GLY A 80 -30.05 -11.98 -6.17
N MET A 81 -29.89 -10.72 -6.56
CA MET A 81 -30.98 -9.92 -7.16
C MET A 81 -31.28 -10.24 -8.63
N LYS A 82 -30.41 -10.98 -9.33
CA LYS A 82 -30.59 -11.24 -10.78
C LYS A 82 -31.55 -12.38 -11.10
N PHE A 83 -31.96 -13.19 -10.13
CA PHE A 83 -32.75 -14.40 -10.41
C PHE A 83 -34.27 -14.18 -10.44
N LEU A 84 -34.80 -13.05 -9.94
CA LEU A 84 -36.25 -12.85 -9.77
C LEU A 84 -36.94 -12.04 -10.87
N ILE A 85 -36.22 -11.56 -11.89
CA ILE A 85 -36.80 -10.71 -12.97
C ILE A 85 -36.97 -11.49 -14.29
N SER A 86 -36.62 -12.78 -14.35
CA SER A 86 -36.61 -13.56 -15.60
C SER A 86 -37.66 -14.69 -15.67
N ASN A 87 -38.77 -14.61 -14.92
CA ASN A 87 -39.78 -15.69 -14.94
C ASN A 87 -41.24 -15.21 -14.99
N TRP A 88 -41.54 -14.20 -15.80
CA TRP A 88 -42.92 -13.87 -16.19
C TRP A 88 -42.96 -13.36 -17.63
N LEU A 89 -43.16 -14.28 -18.59
CA LEU A 89 -44.08 -14.19 -19.74
C LEU A 89 -43.72 -15.31 -20.73
N ILE A 90 -44.60 -16.31 -20.89
CA ILE A 90 -45.17 -16.81 -22.15
C ILE A 90 -46.25 -17.84 -21.74
N PRO A 91 -47.56 -17.53 -21.86
CA PRO A 91 -48.62 -18.53 -21.82
C PRO A 91 -48.69 -19.28 -23.17
N ILE A 92 -49.03 -20.57 -23.09
CA ILE A 92 -49.31 -21.49 -24.20
C ILE A 92 -50.57 -21.04 -24.96
#